data_AF-A0A832TVV9-F1
#
_entry.id   AF-A0A832TVV9-F1
#
_cell.length_a   1.000
_cell.length_b   1.000
_cell.length_c   1.000
_cell.angle_alpha   90.00
_cell.angle_beta   90.00
_cell.angle_gamma   90.00
#
_symmetry.space_group_name_H-M   'P 1'
#
loop_
_entity.id
_entity.type
_entity.pdbx_description
1 polymer ?
#
loop_
_entity_poly.entity_id
_entity_poly.type
_entity_poly.pdbx_seq_one_letter_code
_entity_poly.pdbx_strand_id
1 'polypeptide(L)' 'GSEKEALHAFEKATRLKPDFAEAWYEKGNVFLKLGNLKGAENAFKIAASLWDSKGAKTKAESAREKVKRLGSGL' A
#
# COMPACT_ATOMS: atom_id res chain seq x y z
N GLY A 1 -20.03 0.63 2.94
CA GLY A 1 -19.50 1.81 2.24
C GLY A 1 -18.55 2.54 3.16
N SER A 2 -17.42 1.92 3.48
CA SER A 2 -16.43 2.43 4.44
C SER A 2 -15.03 2.52 3.82
N GLU A 3 -14.87 2.01 2.60
CA GLU A 3 -13.61 1.96 1.87
C GLU A 3 -13.18 3.36 1.38
N LYS A 4 -14.12 4.21 0.95
CA LYS A 4 -13.82 5.59 0.55
C LYS A 4 -13.39 6.45 1.72
N GLU A 5 -14.01 6.27 2.89
CA GLU A 5 -13.63 6.96 4.12
C GLU A 5 -12.27 6.48 4.62
N ALA A 6 -12.03 5.17 4.60
CA ALA A 6 -10.72 4.59 4.92
C ALA A 6 -9.64 5.12 3.97
N LEU A 7 -9.93 5.25 2.68
CA LEU A 7 -9.01 5.83 1.71
C LEU A 7 -8.65 7.27 2.08
N HIS A 8 -9.64 8.10 2.40
CA HIS A 8 -9.41 9.48 2.83
C HIS A 8 -8.58 9.55 4.12
N ALA A 9 -8.85 8.66 5.09
CA ALA A 9 -8.05 8.59 6.32
C ALA A 9 -6.58 8.23 6.02
N PHE A 10 -6.33 7.23 5.17
CA PHE A 10 -4.98 6.86 4.78
C PHE A 10 -4.31 7.91 3.89
N GLU A 11 -5.04 8.62 3.05
CA GLU A 11 -4.50 9.76 2.29
C GLU A 11 -3.98 10.85 3.22
N LYS A 12 -4.75 11.24 4.23
CA LYS A 12 -4.31 12.17 5.27
C LYS A 12 -3.08 11.63 6.00
N ALA A 13 -3.09 10.36 6.42
CA ALA A 13 -1.96 9.74 7.11
C ALA A 13 -0.68 9.78 6.26
N THR A 14 -0.77 9.42 4.97
CA THR A 14 0.36 9.45 4.03
C THR A 14 0.86 10.86 3.70
N ARG A 15 0.01 11.88 3.82
CA ARG A 15 0.41 13.30 3.67
C ARG A 15 1.11 13.82 4.91
N LEU A 16 0.62 13.47 6.10
CA LEU A 16 1.21 13.89 7.37
C LEU A 16 2.52 13.16 7.69
N LYS A 17 2.59 11.87 7.36
CA LYS A 17 3.78 11.03 7.53
C LYS A 17 4.03 10.21 6.26
N PRO A 18 4.75 10.78 5.28
CA PRO A 18 5.04 10.07 4.03
C PRO A 18 5.91 8.83 4.23
N ASP A 19 6.64 8.73 5.35
CA ASP A 19 7.49 7.60 5.71
C ASP A 19 6.74 6.49 6.48
N PHE A 20 5.43 6.62 6.69
CA PHE A 20 4.63 5.65 7.43
C PHE A 20 4.22 4.47 6.54
N ALA A 21 5.10 3.49 6.45
CA ALA A 21 4.97 2.31 5.58
C ALA A 21 3.65 1.54 5.78
N GLU A 22 3.20 1.36 7.02
CA GLU A 22 1.94 0.69 7.34
C GLU A 22 0.73 1.42 6.75
N ALA A 23 0.69 2.76 6.78
CA ALA A 23 -0.40 3.51 6.15
C ALA A 23 -0.43 3.33 4.64
N TRP A 24 0.73 3.26 3.98
CA TRP A 24 0.80 2.96 2.55
C TRP A 24 0.32 1.54 2.23
N TYR A 25 0.66 0.56 3.07
CA TYR A 25 0.20 -0.82 2.90
C TYR A 25 -1.32 -0.93 3.06
N GLU A 26 -1.89 -0.32 4.10
CA GLU A 26 -3.34 -0.33 4.30
C GLU A 26 -4.09 0.47 3.22
N LYS A 27 -3.51 1.58 2.74
CA LYS A 27 -4.03 2.30 1.57
C LYS A 27 -4.10 1.37 0.34
N GLY A 28 -3.08 0.53 0.14
CA GLY A 28 -3.07 -0.48 -0.91
C GLY A 28 -4.20 -1.51 -0.75
N ASN A 29 -4.45 -1.99 0.47
CA ASN A 29 -5.56 -2.91 0.75
C ASN A 29 -6.92 -2.26 0.46
N VAL A 30 -7.09 -0.99 0.82
CA VAL A 30 -8.32 -0.24 0.52
C VAL A 30 -8.49 -0.07 -0.99
N PHE A 31 -7.43 0.23 -1.73
CA PHE A 31 -7.48 0.28 -3.19
C PHE A 31 -7.88 -1.06 -3.83
N LEU A 32 -7.41 -2.20 -3.29
CA LEU A 32 -7.87 -3.52 -3.76
C LEU A 32 -9.38 -3.70 -3.56
N LYS A 33 -9.91 -3.34 -2.39
CA LYS A 33 -11.36 -3.41 -2.12
C LYS A 33 -12.18 -2.50 -3.04
N LEU A 34 -11.59 -1.39 -3.49
CA LEU A 34 -12.18 -0.46 -4.45
C LEU A 34 -11.96 -0.87 -5.92
N GLY A 35 -11.28 -1.99 -6.19
CA GLY A 35 -10.93 -2.43 -7.55
C GLY A 35 -9.87 -1.59 -8.26
N ASN A 36 -9.24 -0.63 -7.56
CA ASN A 36 -8.20 0.22 -8.12
C ASN A 36 -6.83 -0.47 -8.04
N LEU A 37 -6.58 -1.39 -8.97
CA LEU A 37 -5.35 -2.19 -8.99
C LEU A 37 -4.09 -1.33 -9.14
N LYS A 38 -4.13 -0.28 -9.97
CA LYS A 38 -3.00 0.65 -10.15
C LYS A 38 -2.67 1.42 -8.86
N GLY A 39 -3.70 1.90 -8.16
CA GLY A 39 -3.54 2.57 -6.87
C GLY A 39 -2.97 1.62 -5.81
N ALA A 40 -3.46 0.38 -5.78
CA ALA A 40 -2.97 -0.65 -4.87
C ALA A 40 -1.49 -0.97 -5.12
N GLU A 41 -1.12 -1.18 -6.39
CA GLU A 41 0.25 -1.47 -6.80
C GLU A 41 1.22 -0.37 -6.36
N ASN A 42 0.89 0.89 -6.63
CA ASN A 42 1.73 2.02 -6.24
C ASN A 42 1.89 2.12 -4.72
N ALA A 43 0.78 1.97 -3.97
CA ALA A 43 0.80 2.04 -2.52
C ALA A 43 1.66 0.92 -1.89
N PHE A 44 1.56 -0.31 -2.41
CA PHE A 44 2.41 -1.43 -1.95
C PHE A 44 3.88 -1.25 -2.33
N LYS A 45 4.20 -0.68 -3.50
CA LYS A 45 5.60 -0.36 -3.85
C LYS A 45 6.22 0.64 -2.88
N ILE A 46 5.48 1.70 -2.53
CA ILE A 46 5.93 2.69 -1.56
C ILE A 46 6.13 2.06 -0.18
N ALA A 47 5.14 1.28 0.30
CA ALA A 47 5.25 0.57 1.58
C ALA A 47 6.48 -0.35 1.62
N ALA A 48 6.72 -1.12 0.56
CA ALA A 48 7.87 -2.01 0.45
C ALA A 48 9.20 -1.24 0.51
N SER A 49 9.32 -0.13 -0.21
CA SER A 49 10.53 0.70 -0.21
C SER A 49 10.82 1.28 1.17
N LEU A 50 9.79 1.77 1.87
CA LEU A 50 9.92 2.33 3.22
C LEU A 50 10.30 1.26 4.26
N TRP A 51 9.72 0.07 4.18
CA TRP A 51 10.10 -1.05 5.06
C TRP A 51 11.51 -1.56 4.78
N ASP A 52 11.92 -1.63 3.53
CA ASP A 52 13.29 -2.04 3.16
C ASP A 52 14.32 -1.05 3.72
N SER A 53 14.05 0.26 3.58
CA SER A 53 14.87 1.32 4.18
C SER A 53 14.92 1.27 5.71
N LYS A 54 13.91 0.70 6.36
CA LYS A 54 13.84 0.52 7.82
C LYS A 54 14.36 -0.86 8.28
N GLY A 55 14.89 -1.68 7.36
CA GLY A 55 15.38 -3.03 7.64
C GLY A 55 14.28 -4.09 7.86
N ALA A 56 13.01 -3.75 7.66
CA ALA A 56 11.86 -4.63 7.83
C ALA A 56 11.61 -5.49 6.58
N LYS A 57 12.60 -6.32 6.22
CA LYS A 57 12.62 -7.11 4.97
C LYS A 57 11.39 -8.00 4.77
N THR A 58 10.92 -8.67 5.81
CA THR A 58 9.74 -9.57 5.75
C THR A 58 8.46 -8.84 5.37
N LYS A 59 8.25 -7.63 5.89
CA LYS A 59 7.11 -6.78 5.53
C LYS A 59 7.25 -6.26 4.09
N ALA A 60 8.46 -5.87 3.69
CA ALA A 60 8.74 -5.43 2.34
C ALA A 60 8.46 -6.54 1.30
N GLU A 61 8.86 -7.77 1.59
CA GLU A 61 8.57 -8.95 0.76
C GLU A 61 7.07 -9.19 0.63
N SER A 62 6.32 -9.12 1.74
CA SER A 62 4.86 -9.27 1.73
C SER A 62 4.18 -8.24 0.82
N ALA A 63 4.62 -6.98 0.85
CA ALA A 63 4.12 -5.95 -0.06
C ALA A 63 4.53 -6.19 -1.51
N ARG A 64 5.78 -6.61 -1.77
CA ARG A 64 6.26 -6.95 -3.12
C ARG A 64 5.52 -8.13 -3.72
N GLU A 65 5.14 -9.12 -2.91
CA GLU A 65 4.34 -10.25 -3.36
C GLU A 65 2.96 -9.80 -3.84
N LYS A 66 2.31 -8.88 -3.11
CA LYS A 66 1.05 -8.26 -3.55
C LYS A 66 1.22 -7.53 -4.87
N VAL A 67 2.29 -6.75 -5.04
CA VAL A 67 2.61 -6.08 -6.31
C VAL A 67 2.77 -7.10 -7.45
N LYS A 68 3.51 -8.19 -7.23
CA LYS A 68 3.68 -9.26 -8.22
C LYS A 68 2.34 -9.85 -8.63
N ARG A 69 1.50 -10.22 -7.65
CA ARG A 69 0.15 -10.78 -7.89
C ARG A 69 -0.74 -9.82 -8.69
N LEU A 70 -0.65 -8.52 -8.43
CA LEU A 70 -1.39 -7.48 -9.15
C LEU A 70 -0.91 -7.31 -10.60
N GLY A 71 0.40 -7.42 -10.84
CA GLY A 71 0.99 -7.32 -12.17
C GLY A 71 0.87 -8.59 -13.02
N SER A 72 0.73 -9.76 -12.39
CA SER A 72 0.54 -11.04 -13.08
C SER A 72 -0.93 -11.35 -13.42
N GLY A 73 -1.85 -10.41 -13.20
CA GLY A 73 -3.26 -10.53 -13.54
C GLY A 73 -3.60 -9.73 -14.80
N LEU A 74 -3.13 -10.19 -15.95
CA LEU A 74 -3.68 -9.98 -17.31
C LEU A 74 -2.92 -10.91 -18.29
#